data_AF-A0A1B7XJQ5-F1
#
_entry.id   AF-A0A1B7XJQ5-F1
#
_cell.length_a   1.000
_cell.length_b   1.000
_cell.length_c   1.000
_cell.angle_alpha   90.00
_cell.angle_beta   90.00
_cell.angle_gamma   90.00
#
_symmetry.space_group_name_H-M   'P 1'
#
loop_
_entity.id
_entity.type
_entity.pdbx_description
1 polymer ?
#
loop_
_entity_poly.entity_id
_entity_poly.type
_entity_poly.pdbx_seq_one_letter_code
_entity_poly.pdbx_strand_id
1 'polypeptide(L)'
;MFDNSFFPEWLESVALDDEQFGSAYDAVPDNRRAWLKTTIARLHVLYGTPQVTWGRQENHWRQGHISIAESRPVDWTAVIVDSSYVSGVRLLAAAMMPLLSGVEDILVVFSGETPVAAECLAALELAGIEMAVQVSKEQTATLLDELSVEGASGRILALGDDARQVVHNAGVLSGGVQVWFEPQYKSIGIVSGGAFDRDLLSWAHPDLSIVDVAADDFATVSSLAAICCEADVVDTVPDTVPVSLGAGQEGCWIWPQLVPQWFIHRRFSLLSEV
;
A
#
# COMPACT_ATOMS: atom_id res chain seq x y z
N MET A 1 -4.30 -15.21 -17.21
CA MET A 1 -3.48 -14.42 -16.24
C MET A 1 -3.30 -15.13 -14.91
N PHE A 2 -4.28 -15.92 -14.46
CA PHE A 2 -4.29 -16.55 -13.15
C PHE A 2 -3.78 -18.01 -13.11
N ASP A 3 -3.35 -18.57 -14.25
CA ASP A 3 -2.73 -19.90 -14.31
C ASP A 3 -1.44 -19.93 -13.47
N ASN A 4 -1.38 -20.84 -12.48
CA ASN A 4 -0.32 -20.95 -11.46
C ASN A 4 -0.24 -19.81 -10.43
N SER A 5 -1.30 -19.02 -10.26
CA SER A 5 -1.41 -18.05 -9.16
C SER A 5 -2.10 -18.65 -7.93
N PHE A 6 -1.96 -18.00 -6.77
CA PHE A 6 -2.74 -18.27 -5.55
C PHE A 6 -4.17 -17.73 -5.62
N PHE A 7 -4.50 -16.96 -6.66
CA PHE A 7 -5.82 -16.35 -6.80
C PHE A 7 -6.80 -17.25 -7.59
N PRO A 8 -8.10 -17.24 -7.22
CA PRO A 8 -9.11 -18.06 -7.87
C PRO A 8 -9.27 -17.80 -9.38
N GLU A 9 -9.42 -18.86 -10.17
CA GLU A 9 -9.55 -18.77 -11.64
C GLU A 9 -10.76 -17.93 -12.11
N TRP A 10 -11.84 -17.87 -11.31
CA TRP A 10 -13.04 -17.11 -11.70
C TRP A 10 -12.78 -15.62 -11.88
N LEU A 11 -11.70 -15.10 -11.27
CA LEU A 11 -11.26 -13.71 -11.41
C LEU A 11 -10.86 -13.35 -12.85
N GLU A 12 -10.49 -14.33 -13.69
CA GLU A 12 -10.12 -14.07 -15.09
C GLU A 12 -11.27 -13.44 -15.88
N SER A 13 -12.52 -13.77 -15.53
CA SER A 13 -13.71 -13.23 -16.21
C SER A 13 -14.05 -11.77 -15.86
N VAL A 14 -13.42 -11.24 -14.81
CA VAL A 14 -13.66 -9.90 -14.24
C VAL A 14 -12.37 -9.08 -14.14
N ALA A 15 -11.29 -9.58 -14.75
CA ALA A 15 -10.02 -8.89 -14.85
C ALA A 15 -10.16 -7.65 -15.74
N LEU A 16 -9.50 -6.57 -15.32
CA LEU A 16 -9.36 -5.39 -16.13
C LEU A 16 -8.34 -5.65 -17.24
N ASP A 17 -8.68 -5.30 -18.47
CA ASP A 17 -7.83 -5.58 -19.63
C ASP A 17 -6.83 -4.44 -19.95
N ASP A 18 -5.84 -4.75 -20.78
CA ASP A 18 -4.80 -3.80 -21.21
C ASP A 18 -5.38 -2.54 -21.88
N GLU A 19 -6.55 -2.63 -22.53
CA GLU A 19 -7.21 -1.49 -23.17
C GLU A 19 -7.74 -0.51 -22.12
N GLN A 20 -8.30 -1.02 -21.01
CA GLN A 20 -8.72 -0.21 -19.87
C GLN A 20 -7.53 0.49 -19.20
N PHE A 21 -6.41 -0.23 -18.98
CA PHE A 21 -5.18 0.35 -18.45
C PHE A 21 -4.60 1.42 -19.37
N GLY A 22 -4.47 1.13 -20.66
CA GLY A 22 -3.96 2.09 -21.67
C GLY A 22 -4.83 3.34 -21.78
N SER A 23 -6.15 3.17 -21.81
CA SER A 23 -7.10 4.29 -21.85
C SER A 23 -7.00 5.18 -20.60
N ALA A 24 -6.85 4.58 -19.42
CA ALA A 24 -6.65 5.32 -18.18
C ALA A 24 -5.30 6.06 -18.17
N TYR A 25 -4.23 5.40 -18.64
CA TYR A 25 -2.91 6.01 -18.77
C TYR A 25 -2.93 7.26 -19.65
N ASP A 26 -3.63 7.21 -20.77
CA ASP A 26 -3.76 8.34 -21.70
C ASP A 26 -4.68 9.45 -21.18
N ALA A 27 -5.69 9.09 -20.39
CA ALA A 27 -6.59 10.05 -19.76
C ALA A 27 -5.92 10.90 -18.67
N VAL A 28 -4.85 10.40 -18.03
CA VAL A 28 -4.13 11.12 -16.97
C VAL A 28 -3.10 12.09 -17.56
N PRO A 29 -3.19 13.40 -17.25
CA PRO A 29 -2.22 14.41 -17.69
C PRO A 29 -0.75 14.09 -17.40
N ASP A 30 0.15 14.51 -18.29
CA ASP A 30 1.61 14.30 -18.20
C ASP A 30 2.21 14.70 -16.84
N ASN A 31 1.80 15.85 -16.30
CA ASN A 31 2.29 16.33 -15.00
C ASN A 31 1.87 15.41 -13.85
N ARG A 32 0.65 14.86 -13.87
CA ARG A 32 0.16 13.89 -12.88
C ARG A 32 0.88 12.55 -13.01
N ARG A 33 1.08 12.06 -14.24
CA ARG A 33 1.91 10.87 -14.50
C ARG A 33 3.35 11.05 -14.02
N ALA A 34 3.91 12.25 -14.17
CA ALA A 34 5.24 12.56 -13.65
C ALA A 34 5.30 12.50 -12.12
N TRP A 35 4.25 12.92 -11.41
CA TRP A 35 4.17 12.78 -9.94
C TRP A 35 4.01 11.34 -9.47
N LEU A 36 3.23 10.52 -10.18
CA LEU A 36 3.16 9.07 -9.91
C LEU A 36 4.53 8.41 -10.07
N LYS A 37 5.23 8.67 -11.19
CA LYS A 37 6.61 8.20 -11.40
C LYS A 37 7.58 8.72 -10.33
N THR A 38 7.41 9.98 -9.92
CA THR A 38 8.23 10.57 -8.85
C THR A 38 8.00 9.85 -7.53
N THR A 39 6.74 9.52 -7.19
CA THR A 39 6.39 8.73 -6.01
C THR A 39 7.06 7.36 -6.05
N ILE A 40 6.97 6.63 -7.17
CA ILE A 40 7.67 5.35 -7.38
C ILE A 40 9.17 5.51 -7.13
N ALA A 41 9.81 6.52 -7.75
CA ALA A 41 11.23 6.77 -7.60
C ALA A 41 11.64 7.08 -6.15
N ARG A 42 10.81 7.84 -5.41
CA ARG A 42 11.05 8.14 -3.99
C ARG A 42 10.94 6.89 -3.12
N LEU A 43 9.94 6.04 -3.37
CA LEU A 43 9.79 4.78 -2.64
C LEU A 43 10.97 3.83 -2.90
N HIS A 44 11.48 3.76 -4.14
CA HIS A 44 12.71 3.03 -4.44
C HIS A 44 13.94 3.62 -3.74
N VAL A 45 14.07 4.94 -3.62
CA VAL A 45 15.18 5.56 -2.88
C VAL A 45 15.12 5.21 -1.39
N LEU A 46 13.92 5.19 -0.81
CA LEU A 46 13.73 4.92 0.63
C LEU A 46 13.94 3.45 0.99
N TYR A 47 13.46 2.53 0.15
CA TYR A 47 13.42 1.11 0.48
C TYR A 47 14.36 0.23 -0.33
N GLY A 48 14.90 0.76 -1.44
CA GLY A 48 15.70 0.00 -2.39
C GLY A 48 14.88 -1.01 -3.17
N THR A 49 15.59 -1.91 -3.85
CA THR A 49 14.99 -3.07 -4.54
C THR A 49 15.47 -4.33 -3.81
N PRO A 50 14.59 -5.34 -3.58
CA PRO A 50 15.00 -6.63 -3.05
C PRO A 50 16.21 -7.18 -3.80
N GLN A 51 17.30 -7.44 -3.07
CA GLN A 51 18.49 -8.11 -3.62
C GLN A 51 18.49 -9.62 -3.32
N VAL A 52 17.63 -10.04 -2.38
CA VAL A 52 17.55 -11.41 -1.89
C VAL A 52 16.07 -11.74 -1.66
N THR A 53 15.59 -12.80 -2.30
CA THR A 53 14.20 -13.27 -2.20
C THR A 53 14.03 -14.42 -1.20
N TRP A 54 15.12 -15.06 -0.79
CA TRP A 54 15.07 -16.12 0.22
C TRP A 54 16.39 -16.20 1.00
N GLY A 55 16.27 -16.35 2.32
CA GLY A 55 17.39 -16.51 3.22
C GLY A 55 17.13 -17.58 4.27
N ARG A 56 18.16 -18.36 4.57
CA ARG A 56 18.16 -19.35 5.66
C ARG A 56 19.45 -19.20 6.47
N GLN A 57 19.31 -18.90 7.75
CA GLN A 57 20.41 -18.84 8.69
C GLN A 57 20.27 -19.98 9.70
N GLU A 58 21.32 -20.78 9.83
CA GLU A 58 21.40 -21.88 10.79
C GLU A 58 22.53 -21.60 11.78
N ASN A 59 22.23 -21.63 13.08
CA ASN A 59 23.19 -21.41 14.14
C ASN A 59 23.27 -22.66 15.02
N HIS A 60 24.47 -23.20 15.18
CA HIS A 60 24.79 -24.29 16.10
C HIS A 60 25.33 -23.69 17.41
N TRP A 61 24.57 -23.82 18.48
CA TRP A 61 24.88 -23.18 19.76
C TRP A 61 25.68 -24.12 20.65
N ARG A 62 26.67 -23.58 21.37
CA ARG A 62 27.52 -24.37 22.29
C ARG A 62 26.74 -25.10 23.38
N GLN A 63 25.51 -24.68 23.65
CA GLN A 63 24.60 -25.29 24.62
C GLN A 63 23.79 -26.47 24.05
N GLY A 64 24.17 -27.02 22.88
CA GLY A 64 23.59 -28.26 22.33
C GLY A 64 22.22 -28.08 21.66
N HIS A 65 21.97 -26.90 21.09
CA HIS A 65 20.75 -26.64 20.32
C HIS A 65 21.08 -25.95 19.01
N ILE A 66 20.17 -26.07 18.04
CA ILE A 66 20.26 -25.47 16.71
C ILE A 66 19.10 -24.50 16.55
N SER A 67 19.37 -23.29 16.05
CA SER A 67 18.32 -22.39 15.56
C SER A 67 18.40 -22.22 14.06
N ILE A 68 17.27 -22.41 13.37
CA ILE A 68 17.12 -22.14 11.95
C ILE A 68 16.14 -20.99 11.80
N ALA A 69 16.55 -19.92 11.11
CA ALA A 69 15.71 -18.80 10.73
C ALA A 69 15.58 -18.78 9.21
N GLU A 70 14.35 -18.84 8.71
CA GLU A 70 14.05 -18.70 7.28
C GLU A 70 13.26 -17.41 7.06
N SER A 71 13.59 -16.69 5.99
CA SER A 71 12.91 -15.47 5.58
C SER A 71 12.70 -15.45 4.08
N ARG A 72 11.48 -15.11 3.65
CA ARG A 72 11.08 -14.95 2.25
C ARG A 72 9.90 -14.00 2.14
N PRO A 73 9.63 -13.38 0.98
CA PRO A 73 8.36 -12.74 0.71
C PRO A 73 7.19 -13.68 1.00
N VAL A 74 6.06 -13.10 1.38
CA VAL A 74 4.79 -13.82 1.43
C VAL A 74 4.43 -14.37 0.05
N ASP A 75 3.64 -15.42 0.04
CA ASP A 75 3.24 -16.11 -1.18
C ASP A 75 2.39 -15.21 -2.08
N TRP A 76 1.50 -14.41 -1.50
CA TRP A 76 0.64 -13.49 -2.24
C TRP A 76 0.29 -12.23 -1.45
N THR A 77 -0.15 -11.18 -2.16
CA THR A 77 -0.76 -9.98 -1.59
C THR A 77 -2.02 -9.58 -2.34
N ALA A 78 -3.10 -9.31 -1.62
CA ALA A 78 -4.31 -8.71 -2.17
C ALA A 78 -4.48 -7.27 -1.66
N VAL A 79 -4.64 -6.32 -2.57
CA VAL A 79 -4.91 -4.91 -2.26
C VAL A 79 -6.40 -4.66 -2.53
N ILE A 80 -7.22 -4.67 -1.49
CA ILE A 80 -8.65 -4.41 -1.56
C ILE A 80 -8.88 -2.91 -1.45
N VAL A 81 -9.50 -2.33 -2.46
CA VAL A 81 -9.67 -0.89 -2.63
C VAL A 81 -11.15 -0.58 -2.84
N ASP A 82 -11.67 0.47 -2.23
CA ASP A 82 -13.00 0.97 -2.57
C ASP A 82 -13.06 1.29 -4.07
N SER A 83 -14.12 0.86 -4.75
CA SER A 83 -14.35 1.23 -6.15
C SER A 83 -14.46 2.76 -6.36
N SER A 84 -14.81 3.52 -5.31
CA SER A 84 -14.82 4.99 -5.31
C SER A 84 -13.48 5.63 -4.92
N TYR A 85 -12.42 4.85 -4.69
CA TYR A 85 -11.11 5.38 -4.36
C TYR A 85 -10.50 6.09 -5.57
N VAL A 86 -10.04 7.32 -5.36
CA VAL A 86 -9.59 8.20 -6.45
C VAL A 86 -8.12 8.62 -6.32
N SER A 87 -7.49 8.36 -5.16
CA SER A 87 -6.09 8.73 -4.93
C SER A 87 -5.14 7.70 -5.52
N GLY A 88 -4.75 7.90 -6.79
CA GLY A 88 -3.72 7.08 -7.43
C GLY A 88 -2.40 7.08 -6.67
N VAL A 89 -2.00 8.23 -6.09
CA VAL A 89 -0.75 8.37 -5.32
C VAL A 89 -0.75 7.51 -4.05
N ARG A 90 -1.85 7.49 -3.28
CA ARG A 90 -1.94 6.69 -2.06
C ARG A 90 -2.08 5.19 -2.35
N LEU A 91 -2.84 4.82 -3.38
CA LEU A 91 -2.92 3.44 -3.86
C LEU A 91 -1.53 2.96 -4.29
N LEU A 92 -0.82 3.75 -5.09
CA LEU A 92 0.54 3.46 -5.53
C LEU A 92 1.48 3.24 -4.36
N ALA A 93 1.46 4.14 -3.37
CA ALA A 93 2.31 4.02 -2.19
C ALA A 93 2.04 2.73 -1.39
N ALA A 94 0.82 2.20 -1.40
CA ALA A 94 0.50 0.93 -0.78
C ALA A 94 0.93 -0.26 -1.65
N ALA A 95 0.59 -0.23 -2.93
CA ALA A 95 0.82 -1.32 -3.88
C ALA A 95 2.31 -1.50 -4.25
N MET A 96 3.12 -0.45 -4.11
CA MET A 96 4.58 -0.55 -4.25
C MET A 96 5.22 -1.38 -3.13
N MET A 97 4.63 -1.43 -1.94
CA MET A 97 5.28 -2.12 -0.81
C MET A 97 5.48 -3.63 -1.04
N PRO A 98 4.49 -4.41 -1.51
CA PRO A 98 4.73 -5.81 -1.87
C PRO A 98 5.73 -5.97 -3.03
N LEU A 99 5.72 -5.07 -4.04
CA LEU A 99 6.71 -5.08 -5.14
C LEU A 99 8.14 -4.88 -4.60
N LEU A 100 8.33 -3.89 -3.72
CA LEU A 100 9.61 -3.60 -3.07
C LEU A 100 10.00 -4.64 -2.02
N SER A 101 9.14 -5.62 -1.75
CA SER A 101 9.45 -6.81 -0.95
C SER A 101 9.79 -8.03 -1.79
N GLY A 102 9.46 -8.03 -3.08
CA GLY A 102 9.63 -9.17 -3.98
C GLY A 102 8.49 -10.19 -3.90
N VAL A 103 7.28 -9.74 -3.54
CA VAL A 103 6.07 -10.56 -3.70
C VAL A 103 5.76 -10.66 -5.19
N GLU A 104 5.56 -11.88 -5.69
CA GLU A 104 5.32 -12.14 -7.11
C GLU A 104 3.82 -12.10 -7.46
N ASP A 105 2.97 -12.69 -6.61
CA ASP A 105 1.52 -12.69 -6.79
C ASP A 105 0.86 -11.50 -6.08
N ILE A 106 0.60 -10.42 -6.81
CA ILE A 106 -0.05 -9.21 -6.31
C ILE A 106 -1.34 -8.96 -7.08
N LEU A 107 -2.49 -9.05 -6.41
CA LEU A 107 -3.81 -8.75 -6.97
C LEU A 107 -4.35 -7.43 -6.40
N VAL A 108 -4.82 -6.54 -7.25
CA VAL A 108 -5.60 -5.36 -6.83
C VAL A 108 -7.09 -5.59 -7.10
N VAL A 109 -7.91 -5.42 -6.08
CA VAL A 109 -9.35 -5.67 -6.12
C VAL A 109 -10.08 -4.36 -5.87
N PHE A 110 -10.73 -3.81 -6.89
CA PHE A 110 -11.65 -2.69 -6.74
C PHE A 110 -13.03 -3.23 -6.35
N SER A 111 -13.38 -3.06 -5.08
CA SER A 111 -14.60 -3.59 -4.47
C SER A 111 -15.77 -2.60 -4.64
N GLY A 112 -16.77 -3.02 -5.41
CA GLY A 112 -17.98 -2.27 -5.73
C GLY A 112 -18.10 -1.92 -7.22
N GLU A 113 -19.20 -1.25 -7.56
CA GLU A 113 -19.64 -1.06 -8.94
C GLU A 113 -19.24 0.28 -9.56
N THR A 114 -18.63 1.18 -8.79
CA THR A 114 -18.19 2.48 -9.32
C THR A 114 -17.04 2.27 -10.30
N PRO A 115 -17.07 2.82 -11.52
CA PRO A 115 -15.96 2.70 -12.45
C PRO A 115 -14.65 3.18 -11.81
N VAL A 116 -13.59 2.39 -11.94
CA VAL A 116 -12.28 2.69 -11.35
C VAL A 116 -11.75 4.02 -11.89
N ALA A 117 -11.24 4.86 -10.99
CA ALA A 117 -10.61 6.12 -11.37
C ALA A 117 -9.39 5.91 -12.29
N ALA A 118 -9.30 6.73 -13.34
CA ALA A 118 -8.17 6.68 -14.28
C ALA A 118 -6.83 6.89 -13.57
N GLU A 119 -6.77 7.76 -12.56
CA GLU A 119 -5.60 7.97 -11.71
C GLU A 119 -5.13 6.68 -11.02
N CYS A 120 -6.04 5.82 -10.57
CA CYS A 120 -5.70 4.57 -9.92
C CYS A 120 -5.17 3.55 -10.92
N LEU A 121 -5.82 3.37 -12.07
CA LEU A 121 -5.34 2.45 -13.11
C LEU A 121 -4.01 2.90 -13.71
N ALA A 122 -3.83 4.19 -13.99
CA ALA A 122 -2.57 4.73 -14.47
C ALA A 122 -1.44 4.56 -13.44
N ALA A 123 -1.74 4.61 -12.14
CA ALA A 123 -0.77 4.35 -11.09
C ALA A 123 -0.33 2.88 -11.06
N LEU A 124 -1.27 1.94 -11.19
CA LEU A 124 -0.99 0.51 -11.27
C LEU A 124 -0.19 0.15 -12.53
N GLU A 125 -0.58 0.70 -13.68
CA GLU A 125 0.16 0.57 -14.96
C GLU A 125 1.62 1.02 -14.79
N LEU A 126 1.82 2.20 -14.21
CA LEU A 126 3.16 2.75 -13.98
C LEU A 126 3.99 1.93 -12.98
N ALA A 127 3.33 1.23 -12.05
CA ALA A 127 3.97 0.34 -11.09
C ALA A 127 4.29 -1.05 -11.70
N GLY A 128 3.77 -1.37 -12.89
CA GLY A 128 3.87 -2.69 -13.49
C GLY A 128 2.97 -3.74 -12.82
N ILE A 129 1.84 -3.31 -12.25
CA ILE A 129 0.85 -4.23 -11.67
C ILE A 129 -0.19 -4.54 -12.73
N GLU A 130 -0.17 -5.78 -13.21
CA GLU A 130 -1.03 -6.24 -14.31
C GLU A 130 -2.31 -6.93 -13.79
N MET A 131 -2.27 -7.55 -12.60
CA MET A 131 -3.43 -8.25 -12.03
C MET A 131 -4.33 -7.28 -11.25
N ALA A 132 -5.34 -6.74 -11.93
CA ALA A 132 -6.40 -5.96 -11.29
C ALA A 132 -7.79 -6.44 -11.72
N VAL A 133 -8.73 -6.44 -10.78
CA VAL A 133 -10.12 -6.84 -11.01
C VAL A 133 -11.07 -5.78 -10.45
N GLN A 134 -12.25 -5.68 -11.04
CA GLN A 134 -13.37 -4.94 -10.45
C GLN A 134 -14.52 -5.90 -10.18
N VAL A 135 -14.94 -6.01 -8.92
CA VAL A 135 -15.92 -7.01 -8.48
C VAL A 135 -16.89 -6.43 -7.45
N SER A 136 -18.04 -7.06 -7.26
CA SER A 136 -19.00 -6.64 -6.23
C SER A 136 -18.46 -6.88 -4.81
N LYS A 137 -19.09 -6.26 -3.80
CA LYS A 137 -18.70 -6.47 -2.39
C LYS A 137 -18.86 -7.94 -1.96
N GLU A 138 -19.86 -8.63 -2.50
CA GLU A 138 -20.13 -10.05 -2.26
C GLU A 138 -19.07 -10.95 -2.89
N GLN A 139 -18.62 -10.60 -4.10
CA GLN A 139 -17.51 -11.30 -4.75
C GLN A 139 -16.19 -11.06 -4.01
N THR A 140 -15.94 -9.85 -3.50
CA THR A 140 -14.81 -9.57 -2.62
C THR A 140 -14.85 -10.42 -1.35
N ALA A 141 -16.03 -10.56 -0.70
CA ALA A 141 -16.17 -11.43 0.46
C ALA A 141 -15.88 -12.91 0.11
N THR A 142 -16.38 -13.37 -1.04
CA THR A 142 -16.13 -14.73 -1.54
C THR A 142 -14.63 -14.98 -1.77
N LEU A 143 -13.93 -14.02 -2.39
CA LEU A 143 -12.48 -14.07 -2.57
C LEU A 143 -11.74 -14.18 -1.23
N LEU A 144 -12.12 -13.37 -0.24
CA LEU A 144 -11.49 -13.38 1.09
C LEU A 144 -11.68 -14.72 1.82
N ASP A 145 -12.86 -15.35 1.68
CA ASP A 145 -13.12 -16.67 2.21
C ASP A 145 -12.23 -17.74 1.54
N GLU A 146 -12.10 -17.70 0.21
CA GLU A 146 -11.25 -18.61 -0.55
C GLU A 146 -9.77 -18.47 -0.18
N LEU A 147 -9.26 -17.24 -0.06
CA LEU A 147 -7.89 -16.94 0.36
C LEU A 147 -7.59 -17.34 1.81
N SER A 148 -8.62 -17.51 2.65
CA SER A 148 -8.45 -17.88 4.06
C SER A 148 -8.28 -19.38 4.28
N VAL A 149 -8.67 -20.21 3.31
CA VAL A 149 -8.63 -21.67 3.41
C VAL A 149 -7.25 -22.24 3.06
N GLU A 150 -6.47 -21.50 2.27
CA GLU A 150 -5.16 -21.96 1.81
C GLU A 150 -4.06 -21.83 2.87
N GLY A 151 -3.18 -22.82 2.96
CA GLY A 151 -2.03 -22.82 3.88
C GLY A 151 -0.87 -21.90 3.44
N ALA A 152 -1.13 -20.97 2.52
CA ALA A 152 -0.16 -20.02 1.98
C ALA A 152 -0.09 -18.76 2.86
N SER A 153 1.09 -18.18 2.96
CA SER A 153 1.29 -16.93 3.68
C SER A 153 0.81 -15.75 2.83
N GLY A 154 -0.20 -15.03 3.31
CA GLY A 154 -0.81 -13.92 2.58
C GLY A 154 -0.74 -12.58 3.29
N ARG A 155 -0.92 -11.50 2.53
CA ARG A 155 -1.12 -10.15 3.06
C ARG A 155 -2.32 -9.48 2.39
N ILE A 156 -3.11 -8.77 3.17
CA ILE A 156 -4.21 -7.97 2.66
C ILE A 156 -4.00 -6.51 3.05
N LEU A 157 -4.11 -5.62 2.07
CA LEU A 157 -4.19 -4.19 2.29
C LEU A 157 -5.64 -3.76 2.04
N ALA A 158 -6.24 -3.02 2.95
CA ALA A 158 -7.59 -2.48 2.79
C ALA A 158 -7.53 -0.94 2.72
N LEU A 159 -7.86 -0.38 1.57
CA LEU A 159 -7.86 1.07 1.29
C LEU A 159 -9.29 1.56 1.06
N GLY A 160 -9.70 2.58 1.81
CA GLY A 160 -11.08 3.05 1.86
C GLY A 160 -11.94 2.37 2.94
N ASP A 161 -13.12 2.94 3.16
CA ASP A 161 -14.02 2.55 4.24
C ASP A 161 -14.79 1.26 3.91
N ASP A 162 -15.21 1.09 2.67
CA ASP A 162 -15.95 -0.09 2.25
C ASP A 162 -15.07 -1.34 2.22
N ALA A 163 -13.84 -1.23 1.73
CA ALA A 163 -12.81 -2.26 1.72
C ALA A 163 -12.45 -2.64 3.16
N ARG A 164 -12.24 -1.65 4.04
CA ARG A 164 -12.08 -1.90 5.48
C ARG A 164 -13.24 -2.71 6.03
N GLN A 165 -14.48 -2.31 5.72
CA GLN A 165 -15.66 -2.97 6.26
C GLN A 165 -15.80 -4.41 5.75
N VAL A 166 -15.59 -4.64 4.45
CA VAL A 166 -15.65 -5.98 3.85
C VAL A 166 -14.58 -6.89 4.43
N VAL A 167 -13.34 -6.42 4.51
CA VAL A 167 -12.22 -7.20 5.09
C VAL A 167 -12.43 -7.46 6.59
N HIS A 168 -12.96 -6.48 7.33
CA HIS A 168 -13.32 -6.67 8.73
C HIS A 168 -14.45 -7.70 8.90
N ASN A 169 -15.45 -7.70 8.01
CA ASN A 169 -16.57 -8.63 8.06
C ASN A 169 -16.21 -10.07 7.71
N ALA A 170 -15.17 -10.28 6.91
CA ALA A 170 -14.60 -11.61 6.65
C ALA A 170 -14.05 -12.26 7.95
N GLY A 171 -13.76 -11.45 8.98
CA GLY A 171 -13.39 -11.94 10.31
C GLY A 171 -11.92 -12.36 10.41
N VAL A 172 -11.64 -13.36 11.25
CA VAL A 172 -10.27 -13.84 11.48
C VAL A 172 -9.86 -14.74 10.32
N LEU A 173 -9.00 -14.22 9.45
CA LEU A 173 -8.39 -14.99 8.37
C LEU A 173 -7.38 -15.98 8.96
N SER A 174 -7.50 -17.25 8.59
CA SER A 174 -6.58 -18.33 9.00
C SER A 174 -5.27 -18.31 8.20
N GLY A 175 -4.40 -19.31 8.42
CA GLY A 175 -3.30 -19.60 7.48
C GLY A 175 -2.06 -18.70 7.54
N GLY A 176 -1.99 -17.72 8.44
CA GLY A 176 -0.86 -16.79 8.49
C GLY A 176 -1.04 -15.55 7.61
N VAL A 177 -2.29 -15.28 7.21
CA VAL A 177 -2.70 -14.04 6.57
C VAL A 177 -2.68 -12.90 7.58
N GLN A 178 -2.14 -11.75 7.19
CA GLN A 178 -2.17 -10.52 7.99
C GLN A 178 -2.83 -9.40 7.20
N VAL A 179 -3.55 -8.53 7.89
CA VAL A 179 -4.29 -7.42 7.30
C VAL A 179 -3.69 -6.10 7.78
N TRP A 180 -3.50 -5.19 6.84
CA TRP A 180 -3.24 -3.79 7.10
C TRP A 180 -4.41 -2.96 6.60
N PHE A 181 -4.85 -2.01 7.42
CA PHE A 181 -5.93 -1.09 7.07
C PHE A 181 -5.37 0.31 6.92
N GLU A 182 -5.81 1.01 5.88
CA GLU A 182 -5.50 2.43 5.69
C GLU A 182 -5.84 3.23 6.95
N PRO A 183 -4.90 4.00 7.52
CA PRO A 183 -5.20 4.87 8.64
C PRO A 183 -6.21 5.96 8.24
N GLN A 184 -7.22 6.16 9.09
CA GLN A 184 -8.28 7.12 8.85
C GLN A 184 -7.85 8.52 9.29
N TYR A 185 -7.41 9.33 8.32
CA TYR A 185 -7.10 10.75 8.52
C TYR A 185 -8.18 11.62 7.90
N LYS A 186 -8.31 12.86 8.39
CA LYS A 186 -9.30 13.83 7.87
C LYS A 186 -8.67 15.02 7.17
N SER A 187 -7.40 15.29 7.44
CA SER A 187 -6.76 16.52 7.01
C SER A 187 -5.28 16.37 6.72
N ILE A 188 -4.75 17.28 5.90
CA ILE A 188 -3.32 17.56 5.75
C ILE A 188 -3.08 19.01 6.15
N GLY A 189 -2.03 19.24 6.94
CA GLY A 189 -1.64 20.56 7.39
C GLY A 189 -0.68 21.24 6.42
N ILE A 190 -0.76 22.56 6.30
CA ILE A 190 0.25 23.41 5.67
C ILE A 190 0.72 24.43 6.72
N VAL A 191 2.02 24.50 6.97
CA VAL A 191 2.57 25.54 7.86
C VAL A 191 2.37 26.92 7.22
N SER A 192 1.76 27.82 7.98
CA SER A 192 1.37 29.16 7.54
C SER A 192 2.56 29.92 6.97
N GLY A 193 2.38 30.55 5.81
CA GLY A 193 3.41 31.32 5.11
C GLY A 193 4.27 30.49 4.15
N GLY A 194 4.12 29.17 4.11
CA GLY A 194 4.75 28.31 3.10
C GLY A 194 4.08 28.39 1.74
N ALA A 195 4.86 28.34 0.66
CA ALA A 195 4.38 28.35 -0.72
C ALA A 195 4.17 26.92 -1.26
N PHE A 196 3.27 26.17 -0.64
CA PHE A 196 2.96 24.79 -1.03
C PHE A 196 1.83 24.73 -2.06
N ASP A 197 1.96 23.81 -3.02
CA ASP A 197 0.96 23.63 -4.09
C ASP A 197 -0.30 22.91 -3.56
N ARG A 198 -1.33 23.69 -3.25
CA ARG A 198 -2.61 23.19 -2.75
C ARG A 198 -3.39 22.40 -3.78
N ASP A 199 -3.30 22.76 -5.06
CA ASP A 199 -4.02 22.06 -6.12
C ASP A 199 -3.43 20.65 -6.32
N LEU A 200 -2.10 20.55 -6.22
CA LEU A 200 -1.39 19.29 -6.23
C LEU A 200 -1.73 18.42 -5.00
N LEU A 201 -1.78 19.01 -3.80
CA LEU A 201 -2.21 18.32 -2.58
C LEU A 201 -3.65 17.80 -2.69
N SER A 202 -4.59 18.63 -3.17
CA SER A 202 -5.99 18.23 -3.36
C SER A 202 -6.14 17.13 -4.41
N TRP A 203 -5.28 17.12 -5.44
CA TRP A 203 -5.26 16.02 -6.39
C TRP A 203 -4.71 14.72 -5.78
N ALA A 204 -3.60 14.80 -5.02
CA ALA A 204 -3.00 13.63 -4.39
C ALA A 204 -3.87 13.07 -3.25
N HIS A 205 -4.59 13.94 -2.54
CA HIS A 205 -5.39 13.62 -1.35
C HIS A 205 -6.81 14.20 -1.44
N PRO A 206 -7.63 13.73 -2.39
CA PRO A 206 -8.91 14.34 -2.76
C PRO A 206 -10.02 14.26 -1.69
N ASP A 207 -9.85 13.37 -0.71
CA ASP A 207 -10.73 13.14 0.43
C ASP A 207 -10.28 13.88 1.71
N LEU A 208 -9.07 14.46 1.73
CA LEU A 208 -8.52 15.13 2.90
C LEU A 208 -8.73 16.65 2.82
N SER A 209 -9.10 17.23 3.97
CA SER A 209 -9.20 18.68 4.11
C SER A 209 -7.81 19.31 4.26
N ILE A 210 -7.49 20.29 3.43
CA ILE A 210 -6.24 21.07 3.57
C ILE A 210 -6.47 22.17 4.60
N VAL A 211 -5.65 22.22 5.65
CA VAL A 211 -5.76 23.19 6.75
C VAL A 211 -4.46 23.95 6.96
N ASP A 212 -4.54 25.25 7.24
CA ASP A 212 -3.38 26.05 7.66
C ASP A 212 -3.07 25.80 9.14
N VAL A 213 -1.79 25.63 9.44
CA VAL A 213 -1.27 25.37 10.78
C VAL A 213 -0.26 26.46 11.11
N ALA A 214 -0.34 27.05 12.31
CA ALA A 214 0.68 28.00 12.74
C ALA A 214 1.94 27.25 13.20
N ALA A 215 3.13 27.76 12.87
CA ALA A 215 4.40 27.10 13.20
C ALA A 215 4.65 26.93 14.71
N ASP A 216 3.94 27.69 15.55
CA ASP A 216 3.99 27.63 17.00
C ASP A 216 2.81 26.89 17.64
N ASP A 217 1.86 26.39 16.84
CA ASP A 217 0.64 25.74 17.34
C ASP A 217 0.30 24.43 16.60
N PHE A 218 1.21 23.47 16.65
CA PHE A 218 0.94 22.10 16.19
C PHE A 218 0.07 21.29 17.16
N ALA A 219 -0.09 21.75 18.41
CA ALA A 219 -0.79 21.02 19.46
C ALA A 219 -2.32 21.03 19.30
N THR A 220 -2.88 22.01 18.58
CA THR A 220 -4.32 22.13 18.35
C THR A 220 -4.83 21.28 17.19
N VAL A 221 -3.93 20.72 16.37
CA VAL A 221 -4.31 19.98 15.16
C VAL A 221 -4.21 18.48 15.42
N SER A 222 -5.36 17.84 15.60
CA SER A 222 -5.44 16.38 15.78
C SER A 222 -5.66 15.67 14.45
N SER A 223 -5.06 14.48 14.29
CA SER A 223 -5.33 13.55 13.18
C SER A 223 -4.92 14.05 11.78
N LEU A 224 -3.78 14.74 11.67
CA LEU A 224 -3.18 15.04 10.37
C LEU A 224 -2.56 13.77 9.74
N ALA A 225 -2.83 13.57 8.46
CA ALA A 225 -2.15 12.54 7.66
C ALA A 225 -0.70 12.94 7.37
N ALA A 226 -0.48 14.24 7.13
CA ALA A 226 0.83 14.81 6.89
C ALA A 226 0.81 16.30 7.22
N ILE A 227 2.00 16.88 7.32
CA ILE A 227 2.18 18.33 7.37
C ILE A 227 3.18 18.79 6.31
N CYS A 228 2.83 19.85 5.59
CA CYS A 228 3.72 20.51 4.65
C CYS A 228 4.48 21.61 5.39
N CYS A 229 5.81 21.49 5.47
CA CYS A 229 6.64 22.43 6.20
C CYS A 229 8.02 22.58 5.55
N GLU A 230 8.66 23.73 5.77
CA GLU A 230 10.04 23.96 5.35
C GLU A 230 11.02 23.09 6.16
N ALA A 231 12.22 22.87 5.62
CA ALA A 231 13.20 21.97 6.22
C ALA A 231 13.69 22.43 7.61
N ASP A 232 13.65 23.72 7.91
CA ASP A 232 14.02 24.28 9.21
C ASP A 232 12.92 24.12 10.28
N VAL A 233 11.69 23.79 9.87
CA VAL A 233 10.54 23.57 10.75
C VAL A 233 10.33 22.08 11.06
N VAL A 234 10.89 21.17 10.26
CA VAL A 234 10.62 19.71 10.36
C VAL A 234 10.88 19.13 11.75
N ASP A 235 11.94 19.57 12.43
CA ASP A 235 12.32 19.08 13.77
C ASP A 235 11.36 19.56 14.89
N THR A 236 10.46 20.49 14.56
CA THR A 236 9.42 21.01 15.47
C THR A 236 8.07 20.34 15.27
N VAL A 237 7.92 19.54 14.22
CA VAL A 237 6.69 18.79 13.93
C VAL A 237 6.49 17.70 15.01
N PRO A 238 5.31 17.58 15.61
CA PRO A 238 5.06 16.56 16.61
C PRO A 238 5.14 15.14 16.04
N ASP A 239 5.67 14.19 16.83
CA ASP A 239 5.72 12.75 16.51
C ASP A 239 4.34 12.12 16.21
N THR A 240 3.25 12.80 16.56
CA THR A 240 1.88 12.36 16.25
C THR A 240 1.51 12.57 14.78
N VAL A 241 2.25 13.40 14.04
CA VAL A 241 2.11 13.57 12.59
C VAL A 241 3.04 12.57 11.90
N PRO A 242 2.52 11.63 11.11
CA PRO A 242 3.32 10.50 10.65
C PRO A 242 4.24 10.86 9.46
N VAL A 243 3.95 11.94 8.74
CA VAL A 243 4.67 12.36 7.53
C VAL A 243 4.83 13.88 7.49
N SER A 244 6.05 14.33 7.19
CA SER A 244 6.34 15.73 6.86
C SER A 244 6.73 15.85 5.39
N LEU A 245 6.08 16.73 4.64
CA LEU A 245 6.32 16.98 3.23
C LEU A 245 7.04 18.33 3.06
N GLY A 246 8.28 18.27 2.59
CA GLY A 246 9.02 19.47 2.20
C GLY A 246 8.54 20.05 0.87
N ALA A 247 8.96 21.27 0.55
CA ALA A 247 8.65 21.91 -0.73
C ALA A 247 9.04 21.01 -1.93
N GLY A 248 8.13 20.85 -2.88
CA GLY A 248 8.32 19.94 -4.02
C GLY A 248 8.13 18.45 -3.70
N GLN A 249 7.51 18.10 -2.57
CA GLN A 249 7.08 16.73 -2.24
C GLN A 249 5.56 16.59 -2.10
N GLU A 250 4.77 17.62 -2.43
CA GLU A 250 3.32 17.69 -2.24
C GLU A 250 2.55 16.61 -3.02
N GLY A 251 3.09 16.18 -4.16
CA GLY A 251 2.50 15.13 -4.99
C GLY A 251 2.96 13.72 -4.65
N CYS A 252 3.79 13.55 -3.60
CA CYS A 252 4.34 12.27 -3.17
C CYS A 252 3.62 11.75 -1.93
N TRP A 253 3.57 10.43 -1.77
CA TRP A 253 3.06 9.81 -0.55
C TRP A 253 3.90 8.62 -0.08
N ILE A 254 3.81 8.35 1.22
CA ILE A 254 4.35 7.18 1.88
C ILE A 254 3.40 6.76 2.99
N TRP A 255 3.31 5.46 3.24
CA TRP A 255 2.60 4.90 4.39
C TRP A 255 3.62 4.47 5.45
N PRO A 256 3.90 5.25 6.50
CA PRO A 256 5.03 4.96 7.40
C PRO A 256 4.95 3.62 8.13
N GLN A 257 3.73 3.13 8.34
CA GLN A 257 3.48 1.83 8.99
C GLN A 257 3.50 0.64 8.01
N LEU A 258 3.44 0.91 6.70
CA LEU A 258 3.46 -0.12 5.68
C LEU A 258 4.83 -0.10 5.01
N VAL A 259 5.70 -0.99 5.47
CA VAL A 259 7.08 -1.12 4.99
C VAL A 259 7.28 -2.47 4.32
N PRO A 260 8.26 -2.61 3.40
CA PRO A 260 8.49 -3.88 2.72
C PRO A 260 8.70 -5.08 3.66
N GLN A 261 9.28 -4.86 4.84
CA GLN A 261 9.51 -5.91 5.83
C GLN A 261 8.22 -6.56 6.35
N TRP A 262 7.08 -5.87 6.26
CA TRP A 262 5.77 -6.42 6.65
C TRP A 262 5.33 -7.58 5.75
N PHE A 263 5.80 -7.60 4.51
CA PHE A 263 5.56 -8.64 3.51
C PHE A 263 6.59 -9.77 3.56
N ILE A 264 7.50 -9.78 4.55
CA ILE A 264 8.46 -10.88 4.72
C ILE A 264 7.92 -11.88 5.74
N HIS A 265 7.62 -13.08 5.26
CA HIS A 265 7.35 -14.24 6.11
C HIS A 265 8.64 -14.71 6.78
N ARG A 266 8.61 -14.91 8.11
CA ARG A 266 9.72 -15.45 8.88
C ARG A 266 9.30 -16.67 9.68
N ARG A 267 10.10 -17.72 9.59
CA ARG A 267 9.91 -18.96 10.34
C ARG A 267 11.15 -19.28 11.16
N PHE A 268 10.96 -19.62 12.43
CA PHE A 268 12.03 -20.09 13.31
C PHE A 268 11.80 -21.54 13.68
N SER A 269 12.86 -22.34 13.66
CA SER A 269 12.87 -23.70 14.21
C SER A 269 13.96 -23.79 15.27
N LEU A 270 13.59 -24.24 16.46
CA LEU A 270 14.51 -24.51 17.58
C LEU A 270 14.58 -26.02 17.76
N LEU A 271 15.76 -26.58 17.55
CA LEU A 271 16.02 -28.02 17.58
C LEU A 271 17.02 -28.33 18.69
N SER A 272 16.91 -29.50 19.31
CA SER A 272 17.97 -30.06 20.14
C SER A 272 18.93 -30.86 19.26
N GLU A 273 20.23 -30.79 19.54
CA GLU A 273 21.16 -31.79 18.99
C GLU A 273 20.79 -33.16 19.58
N VAL A 274 20.57 -34.15 18.71
CA VAL A 274 20.27 -35.54 19.09
C VAL A 274 21.54 -36.23 19.56
#